data_AF-A0A4Y3KQX1-F1
#
_entry.id   AF-A0A4Y3KQX1-F1
#
_cell.length_a   1.000
_cell.length_b   1.000
_cell.length_c   1.000
_cell.angle_alpha   90.00
_cell.angle_beta   90.00
_cell.angle_gamma   90.00
#
_symmetry.space_group_name_H-M   'P 1'
#
loop_
_entity.id
_entity.type
_entity.pdbx_description
1 polymer ?
#
loop_
_entity_poly.entity_id
_entity_poly.type
_entity_poly.pdbx_seq_one_letter_code
_entity_poly.pdbx_strand_id
1 'polypeptide(L)'
;MYGLGQGRSDAAVGEQGDPTAASDRGAVGPVPADQTDDGVVGECPEQNDEGCDGDAGQDTVQDGTDADAHVEAVSDALVATGLDPTLARRLARAQAAAEADGVVLTLTSGKRTAEEQEGLVVAAIKRYGSKREASRWVLPPESSAHVQGLAVDVGPTEGALWLGEHGLDFGLCRTYANEVWHFEALPKGATACAPMAPDSSSGW
;
A
#
# COMPACT_ATOMS: atom_id res chain seq x y z
N MET A 1 -17.23 13.98 80.64
CA MET A 1 -17.53 12.53 80.62
C MET A 1 -18.12 12.25 79.24
N TYR A 2 -17.49 11.71 78.20
CA TYR A 2 -16.27 10.96 77.87
C TYR A 2 -15.60 11.69 76.65
N GLY A 3 -14.36 11.54 76.19
CA GLY A 3 -13.32 10.54 76.36
C GLY A 3 -12.86 9.96 75.00
N LEU A 4 -11.91 10.64 74.35
CA LEU A 4 -10.82 10.18 73.46
C LEU A 4 -11.09 9.44 72.12
N GLY A 5 -10.36 9.89 71.08
CA GLY A 5 -10.06 9.15 69.85
C GLY A 5 -9.26 9.98 68.85
N GLN A 6 -7.92 9.96 68.94
CA GLN A 6 -7.01 10.58 67.97
C GLN A 6 -6.81 9.71 66.72
N GLY A 7 -6.56 10.35 65.58
CA GLY A 7 -6.01 9.73 64.37
C GLY A 7 -5.57 10.77 63.35
N ARG A 8 -4.28 11.12 63.35
CA ARG A 8 -3.57 11.76 62.23
C ARG A 8 -3.02 10.68 61.32
N SER A 9 -3.13 10.85 60.01
CA SER A 9 -2.19 10.33 59.03
C SER A 9 -2.09 11.28 57.83
N ASP A 10 -0.85 11.50 57.42
CA ASP A 10 -0.34 12.47 56.46
C ASP A 10 -0.64 12.15 54.98
N ALA A 11 -0.55 13.23 54.19
CA ALA A 11 0.03 13.35 52.85
C ALA A 11 -0.19 12.26 51.77
N ALA A 12 -0.77 12.69 50.65
CA ALA A 12 -0.15 12.53 49.33
C ALA A 12 -0.76 13.55 48.35
N VAL A 13 0.04 14.57 48.00
CA VAL A 13 -0.18 15.45 46.86
C VAL A 13 0.18 14.63 45.62
N GLY A 14 -0.80 14.37 44.76
CA GLY A 14 -0.60 13.75 43.45
C GLY A 14 -0.15 14.82 42.45
N GLU A 15 1.11 14.72 42.06
CA GLU A 15 1.82 15.60 41.14
C GLU A 15 1.48 15.25 39.66
N GLN A 16 1.10 16.28 38.90
CA GLN A 16 1.37 16.56 37.48
C GLN A 16 1.21 15.47 36.38
N GLY A 17 0.43 15.82 35.36
CA GLY A 17 0.46 15.23 34.02
C GLY A 17 0.08 16.27 32.95
N ASP A 18 1.06 16.67 32.16
CA ASP A 18 1.05 17.63 31.04
C ASP A 18 0.16 17.16 29.87
N PRO A 19 -0.72 18.00 29.26
CA PRO A 19 -1.61 17.58 28.18
C PRO A 19 -0.95 17.47 26.79
N THR A 20 0.38 17.51 26.69
CA THR A 20 1.08 17.47 25.38
C THR A 20 1.34 16.06 24.82
N ALA A 21 0.91 14.99 25.49
CA ALA A 21 1.05 13.62 24.99
C ALA A 21 -0.19 13.11 24.24
N ALA A 22 -0.52 13.73 23.09
CA ALA A 22 -1.25 13.01 22.05
C ALA A 22 -0.26 12.06 21.38
N SER A 23 -0.10 10.89 22.00
CA SER A 23 0.75 9.81 21.51
C SER A 23 0.39 9.51 20.06
N ASP A 24 1.37 9.78 19.20
CA ASP A 24 1.65 9.17 17.90
C ASP A 24 0.75 7.96 17.61
N ARG A 25 -0.41 8.21 17.00
CA ARG A 25 -1.20 7.17 16.34
C ARG A 25 -0.55 6.97 15.00
N GLY A 26 0.51 6.15 15.00
CA GLY A 26 1.28 5.80 13.81
C GLY A 26 0.36 5.53 12.64
N ALA A 27 0.78 6.00 11.47
CA ALA A 27 0.09 5.79 10.20
C ALA A 27 -0.45 4.35 10.15
N VAL A 28 -1.77 4.21 10.11
CA VAL A 28 -2.43 2.91 10.05
C VAL A 28 -2.17 2.42 8.65
N GLY A 29 -1.11 1.62 8.45
CA GLY A 29 -0.86 0.96 7.17
C GLY A 29 -2.01 0.03 6.78
N PRO A 30 -1.98 -0.56 5.58
CA PRO A 30 -2.99 -1.52 5.15
C PRO A 30 -3.23 -2.57 6.23
N VAL A 31 -4.48 -3.01 6.40
CA VAL A 31 -4.76 -4.17 7.24
C VAL A 31 -3.92 -5.31 6.65
N PRO A 32 -2.96 -5.87 7.41
CA PRO A 32 -2.03 -6.83 6.84
C PRO A 32 -2.84 -8.00 6.30
N ALA A 33 -2.75 -8.23 5.00
CA ALA A 33 -3.04 -9.54 4.44
C ALA A 33 -2.06 -10.52 5.10
N ASP A 34 -2.55 -11.68 5.52
CA ASP A 34 -1.70 -12.76 6.01
C ASP A 34 -0.70 -13.11 4.90
N GLN A 35 0.55 -12.69 5.06
CA GLN A 35 1.63 -12.92 4.10
C GLN A 35 2.11 -14.35 4.30
N THR A 36 1.64 -15.30 3.52
CA THR A 36 2.33 -16.59 3.39
C THR A 36 3.54 -16.40 2.47
N ASP A 37 4.66 -15.97 3.06
CA ASP A 37 5.99 -15.97 2.46
C ASP A 37 6.57 -17.39 2.55
N ASP A 38 6.47 -18.16 1.45
CA ASP A 38 7.33 -19.32 1.25
C ASP A 38 8.65 -18.82 0.65
N GLY A 39 9.57 -18.49 1.56
CA GLY A 39 10.92 -18.05 1.23
C GLY A 39 11.68 -19.12 0.43
N VAL A 40 12.27 -18.68 -0.69
CA VAL A 40 13.43 -19.33 -1.28
C VAL A 40 14.49 -18.25 -1.50
N VAL A 41 15.37 -18.12 -0.52
CA VAL A 41 16.70 -17.52 -0.71
C VAL A 41 17.54 -18.53 -1.48
N GLY A 42 17.70 -18.28 -2.78
CA GLY A 42 18.71 -18.94 -3.59
C GLY A 42 20.00 -18.13 -3.51
N GLU A 43 20.92 -18.51 -2.62
CA GLU A 43 22.31 -18.09 -2.70
C GLU A 43 22.92 -18.54 -4.04
N CYS A 44 23.54 -17.62 -4.79
CA CYS A 44 24.46 -17.94 -5.87
C CYS A 44 25.89 -18.08 -5.31
N PRO A 45 26.59 -19.21 -5.50
CA PRO A 45 28.00 -19.31 -5.15
C PRO A 45 28.88 -18.61 -6.18
N GLU A 46 29.84 -17.82 -5.69
CA GLU A 46 30.97 -17.27 -6.44
C GLU A 46 31.87 -18.38 -6.99
N GLN A 47 32.21 -18.30 -8.29
CA GLN A 47 33.55 -18.52 -8.88
C GLN A 47 33.48 -18.76 -10.39
N ASN A 48 34.12 -17.87 -11.18
CA ASN A 48 35.30 -18.20 -12.00
C ASN A 48 35.72 -16.99 -12.85
N ASP A 49 36.92 -16.50 -12.56
CA ASP A 49 37.71 -15.57 -13.35
C ASP A 49 38.21 -16.25 -14.63
N GLU A 50 37.85 -15.75 -15.81
CA GLU A 50 38.60 -15.94 -17.06
C GLU A 50 38.16 -14.88 -18.09
N GLY A 51 39.08 -13.98 -18.42
CA GLY A 51 38.83 -12.79 -19.23
C GLY A 51 38.67 -13.05 -20.73
N CYS A 52 38.08 -12.07 -21.41
CA CYS A 52 38.21 -11.84 -22.84
C CYS A 52 38.47 -10.36 -23.11
N ASP A 53 39.68 -10.08 -23.60
CA ASP A 53 40.08 -8.84 -24.26
C ASP A 53 39.23 -8.53 -25.51
N GLY A 54 38.97 -7.24 -25.72
CA GLY A 54 38.81 -6.63 -27.05
C GLY A 54 37.37 -6.37 -27.52
N ASP A 55 36.98 -5.10 -27.60
CA ASP A 55 36.89 -4.34 -28.87
C ASP A 55 35.98 -3.11 -28.75
N ALA A 56 36.31 -2.14 -29.60
CA ALA A 56 35.75 -0.83 -29.86
C ALA A 56 34.26 -0.58 -29.56
N GLY A 57 34.04 0.53 -28.84
CA GLY A 57 33.07 1.59 -29.14
C GLY A 57 31.76 1.20 -29.80
N GLN A 58 30.71 1.13 -28.99
CA GLN A 58 29.34 1.34 -29.45
C GLN A 58 28.65 2.32 -28.49
N ASP A 59 28.77 3.60 -28.83
CA ASP A 59 27.78 4.61 -28.47
C ASP A 59 26.52 4.32 -29.30
N THR A 60 25.75 3.32 -28.87
CA THR A 60 24.44 3.02 -29.44
C THR A 60 23.40 3.48 -28.46
N VAL A 61 22.70 4.54 -28.85
CA VAL A 61 21.46 5.00 -28.23
C VAL A 61 20.42 3.88 -28.37
N GLN A 62 20.39 2.93 -27.43
CA GLN A 62 19.41 1.85 -27.28
C GLN A 62 18.39 2.14 -26.17
N ASP A 63 18.18 3.42 -25.85
CA ASP A 63 17.53 3.79 -24.60
C ASP A 63 15.99 3.65 -24.62
N GLY A 64 15.37 3.39 -25.78
CA GLY A 64 13.91 3.37 -25.93
C GLY A 64 13.25 1.99 -25.96
N THR A 65 13.89 0.97 -26.55
CA THR A 65 13.24 -0.34 -26.78
C THR A 65 13.23 -1.23 -25.55
N ASP A 66 14.25 -1.09 -24.71
CA ASP A 66 14.45 -1.98 -23.57
C ASP A 66 13.53 -1.57 -22.41
N ALA A 67 13.29 -0.26 -22.24
CA ALA A 67 12.33 0.27 -21.28
C ALA A 67 10.89 -0.15 -21.62
N ASP A 68 10.49 -0.04 -22.89
CA ASP A 68 9.16 -0.47 -23.33
C ASP A 68 8.98 -2.00 -23.19
N ALA A 69 10.00 -2.78 -23.56
CA ALA A 69 9.97 -4.24 -23.37
C ALA A 69 9.90 -4.64 -21.90
N HIS A 70 10.59 -3.91 -21.01
CA HIS A 70 10.52 -4.11 -19.57
C HIS A 70 9.12 -3.82 -19.03
N VAL A 71 8.51 -2.69 -19.43
CA VAL A 71 7.13 -2.33 -19.04
C VAL A 71 6.14 -3.39 -19.46
N GLU A 72 6.24 -3.91 -20.69
CA GLU A 72 5.35 -4.97 -21.18
C GLU A 72 5.53 -6.27 -20.38
N ALA A 73 6.77 -6.68 -20.10
CA ALA A 73 7.06 -7.87 -19.30
C ALA A 73 6.50 -7.76 -17.87
N VAL A 74 6.66 -6.61 -17.21
CA VAL A 74 6.09 -6.33 -15.89
C VAL A 74 4.57 -6.34 -15.95
N SER A 75 3.98 -5.70 -16.97
CA SER A 75 2.53 -5.70 -17.17
C SER A 75 1.98 -7.12 -17.34
N ASP A 76 2.61 -7.96 -18.16
CA ASP A 76 2.18 -9.35 -18.37
C ASP A 76 2.27 -10.17 -17.08
N ALA A 77 3.31 -9.98 -16.28
CA ALA A 77 3.43 -10.60 -14.97
C ALA A 77 2.29 -10.16 -14.02
N LEU A 78 1.95 -8.87 -14.01
CA LEU A 78 0.83 -8.34 -13.22
C LEU A 78 -0.52 -8.90 -13.71
N VAL A 79 -0.74 -9.01 -15.02
CA VAL A 79 -1.95 -9.64 -15.59
C VAL A 79 -2.07 -11.10 -15.17
N ALA A 80 -0.96 -11.84 -15.13
CA ALA A 80 -0.96 -13.24 -14.69
C ALA A 80 -1.45 -13.41 -13.23
N THR A 81 -1.38 -12.36 -12.39
CA THR A 81 -1.96 -12.36 -11.03
C THR A 81 -3.49 -12.14 -11.00
N GLY A 82 -4.12 -11.88 -12.14
CA GLY A 82 -5.55 -11.63 -12.26
C GLY A 82 -5.96 -10.15 -12.15
N LEU A 83 -4.99 -9.22 -12.22
CA LEU A 83 -5.26 -7.79 -12.38
C LEU A 83 -5.84 -7.47 -13.76
N ASP A 84 -6.68 -6.44 -13.83
CA ASP A 84 -7.17 -5.91 -15.10
C ASP A 84 -5.98 -5.49 -15.99
N PRO A 85 -5.96 -5.87 -17.29
CA PRO A 85 -4.84 -5.54 -18.17
C PRO A 85 -4.56 -4.05 -18.36
N THR A 86 -5.58 -3.20 -18.26
CA THR A 86 -5.39 -1.75 -18.32
C THR A 86 -4.75 -1.25 -17.04
N LEU A 87 -5.21 -1.71 -15.88
CA LEU A 87 -4.60 -1.37 -14.60
C LEU A 87 -3.13 -1.85 -14.52
N ALA A 88 -2.85 -3.07 -14.94
CA ALA A 88 -1.51 -3.65 -14.98
C ALA A 88 -0.52 -2.81 -15.81
N ARG A 89 -0.88 -2.48 -17.06
CA ARG A 89 -0.04 -1.61 -17.92
C ARG A 89 0.19 -0.23 -17.31
N ARG A 90 -0.86 0.37 -16.71
CA ARG A 90 -0.75 1.69 -16.09
C ARG A 90 0.18 1.66 -14.87
N LEU A 91 0.07 0.63 -14.04
CA LEU A 91 0.97 0.45 -12.90
C LEU A 91 2.41 0.21 -13.36
N ALA A 92 2.65 -0.66 -14.35
CA ALA A 92 4.00 -0.92 -14.87
C ALA A 92 4.67 0.36 -15.39
N ARG A 93 3.94 1.21 -16.12
CA ARG A 93 4.45 2.52 -16.57
C ARG A 93 4.74 3.47 -15.41
N ALA A 94 3.89 3.47 -14.38
CA ALA A 94 4.11 4.29 -13.19
C ALA A 94 5.32 3.82 -12.40
N GLN A 95 5.56 2.50 -12.29
CA GLN A 95 6.74 1.94 -11.63
C GLN A 95 8.03 2.33 -12.35
N ALA A 96 8.07 2.21 -13.68
CA ALA A 96 9.23 2.62 -14.47
C ALA A 96 9.53 4.13 -14.34
N ALA A 97 8.49 4.97 -14.31
CA ALA A 97 8.66 6.41 -14.12
C ALA A 97 9.11 6.77 -12.69
N ALA A 98 8.55 6.11 -11.67
CA ALA A 98 8.98 6.27 -10.29
C ALA A 98 10.46 5.88 -10.13
N GLU A 99 10.88 4.79 -10.75
CA GLU A 99 12.28 4.34 -10.74
C GLU A 99 13.21 5.37 -11.39
N ALA A 100 12.81 5.97 -12.51
CA ALA A 100 13.56 7.05 -13.14
C ALA A 100 13.72 8.29 -12.23
N ASP A 101 12.75 8.53 -11.34
CA ASP A 101 12.81 9.57 -10.30
C ASP A 101 13.54 9.10 -9.02
N GLY A 102 14.06 7.87 -8.98
CA GLY A 102 14.72 7.29 -7.81
C GLY A 102 13.77 6.89 -6.68
N VAL A 103 12.49 6.73 -6.98
CA VAL A 103 11.43 6.35 -6.02
C VAL A 103 11.07 4.88 -6.20
N VAL A 104 11.12 4.13 -5.10
CA VAL A 104 10.65 2.75 -5.08
C VAL A 104 9.13 2.74 -5.06
N LEU A 105 8.51 2.05 -6.03
CA LEU A 105 7.06 1.82 -6.09
C LEU A 105 6.78 0.32 -6.27
N THR A 106 6.33 -0.33 -5.20
CA THR A 106 6.04 -1.76 -5.16
C THR A 106 4.55 -2.02 -5.05
N LEU A 107 4.07 -3.05 -5.76
CA LEU A 107 2.74 -3.59 -5.53
C LEU A 107 2.77 -4.39 -4.22
N THR A 108 1.99 -3.97 -3.24
CA THR A 108 1.82 -4.69 -1.96
C THR A 108 0.60 -5.60 -1.96
N SER A 109 -0.46 -5.22 -2.67
CA SER A 109 -1.65 -6.05 -2.85
C SER A 109 -2.35 -5.76 -4.17
N GLY A 110 -2.62 -6.79 -4.96
CA GLY A 110 -3.34 -6.71 -6.23
C GLY A 110 -4.71 -7.37 -6.15
N LYS A 111 -5.01 -8.27 -7.09
CA LYS A 111 -6.22 -9.09 -7.08
C LYS A 111 -6.32 -9.90 -5.79
N ARG A 112 -7.51 -9.92 -5.18
CA ARG A 112 -7.86 -10.81 -4.07
C ARG A 112 -8.98 -11.75 -4.46
N THR A 113 -9.05 -12.91 -3.82
CA THR A 113 -10.24 -13.75 -3.81
C THR A 113 -11.29 -13.18 -2.86
N ALA A 114 -12.55 -13.61 -3.02
CA ALA A 114 -13.62 -13.23 -2.10
C ALA A 114 -13.37 -13.75 -0.68
N GLU A 115 -12.73 -14.92 -0.53
CA GLU A 115 -12.42 -15.53 0.76
C GLU A 115 -11.34 -14.74 1.52
N GLU A 116 -10.26 -14.34 0.84
CA GLU A 116 -9.24 -13.46 1.44
C GLU A 116 -9.85 -12.12 1.88
N GLN A 117 -10.71 -11.54 1.04
CA GLN A 117 -11.39 -10.29 1.38
C GLN A 117 -12.32 -10.43 2.59
N GLU A 118 -13.07 -11.54 2.69
CA GLU A 118 -13.90 -11.82 3.87
C GLU A 118 -13.05 -11.99 5.14
N GLY A 119 -11.89 -12.64 5.03
CA GLY A 119 -10.91 -12.73 6.11
C GLY A 119 -10.47 -11.36 6.63
N LEU A 120 -10.19 -10.41 5.72
CA LEU A 120 -9.84 -9.03 6.06
C LEU A 120 -10.99 -8.30 6.77
N VAL A 121 -12.24 -8.50 6.33
CA VAL A 121 -13.43 -7.94 6.98
C VAL A 121 -13.54 -8.43 8.43
N VAL A 122 -13.44 -9.75 8.64
CA VAL A 122 -13.51 -10.36 9.98
C VAL A 122 -12.38 -9.82 10.86
N ALA A 123 -11.15 -9.75 10.33
CA ALA A 123 -9.99 -9.23 11.05
C ALA A 123 -10.17 -7.75 11.42
N ALA A 124 -10.70 -6.92 10.52
CA ALA A 124 -10.97 -5.50 10.76
C ALA A 124 -12.06 -5.32 11.82
N ILE A 125 -13.15 -6.10 11.79
CA ILE A 125 -14.20 -6.06 12.82
C ILE A 125 -13.62 -6.40 14.19
N LYS A 126 -12.78 -7.45 14.26
CA LYS A 126 -12.09 -7.83 15.49
C LYS A 126 -11.15 -6.72 15.99
N ARG A 127 -10.42 -6.07 15.10
CA ARG A 127 -9.46 -5.00 15.41
C ARG A 127 -10.14 -3.72 15.88
N TYR A 128 -11.19 -3.30 15.20
CA TYR A 128 -11.85 -2.01 15.43
C TYR A 128 -13.13 -2.10 16.28
N GLY A 129 -13.53 -3.31 16.66
CA GLY A 129 -14.60 -3.57 17.62
C GLY A 129 -16.02 -3.46 17.08
N SER A 130 -16.21 -3.02 15.83
CA SER A 130 -17.53 -3.02 15.19
C SER A 130 -17.44 -2.99 13.66
N LYS A 131 -18.51 -3.45 13.00
CA LYS A 131 -18.69 -3.33 11.54
C LYS A 131 -18.55 -1.88 11.06
N ARG A 132 -19.11 -0.92 11.81
CA ARG A 132 -19.09 0.51 11.46
C ARG A 132 -17.68 1.12 11.50
N GLU A 133 -16.86 0.73 12.47
CA GLU A 133 -15.48 1.24 12.51
C GLU A 133 -14.59 0.50 11.50
N ALA A 134 -14.81 -0.80 11.30
CA ALA A 134 -14.12 -1.59 10.29
C ALA A 134 -14.42 -1.11 8.86
N SER A 135 -15.65 -0.62 8.62
CA SER A 135 -16.08 -0.21 7.29
C SER A 135 -15.31 0.96 6.71
N ARG A 136 -14.63 1.72 7.56
CA ARG A 136 -13.77 2.83 7.16
C ARG A 136 -12.46 2.36 6.50
N TRP A 137 -12.12 1.07 6.56
CA TRP A 137 -10.80 0.58 6.15
C TRP A 137 -10.82 -0.62 5.20
N VAL A 138 -11.89 -1.41 5.20
CA VAL A 138 -11.96 -2.65 4.42
C VAL A 138 -13.35 -2.74 3.85
N LEU A 139 -13.51 -3.02 2.55
CA LEU A 139 -14.81 -3.28 1.93
C LEU A 139 -15.21 -4.76 2.02
N PRO A 140 -16.52 -5.08 1.99
CA PRO A 140 -16.97 -6.47 1.87
C PRO A 140 -16.65 -7.03 0.46
N PRO A 141 -16.61 -8.36 0.29
CA PRO A 141 -16.22 -9.00 -0.96
C PRO A 141 -16.98 -8.51 -2.21
N GLU A 142 -18.28 -8.26 -2.07
CA GLU A 142 -19.16 -7.82 -3.16
C GLU A 142 -18.86 -6.41 -3.69
N SER A 143 -18.23 -5.56 -2.87
CA SER A 143 -17.93 -4.16 -3.21
C SER A 143 -16.43 -3.93 -3.45
N SER A 144 -15.57 -4.89 -3.11
CA SER A 144 -14.13 -4.70 -3.17
C SER A 144 -13.61 -4.66 -4.61
N ALA A 145 -12.95 -3.55 -4.99
CA ALA A 145 -12.26 -3.43 -6.26
C ALA A 145 -11.07 -4.40 -6.38
N HIS A 146 -10.44 -4.79 -5.27
CA HIS A 146 -9.41 -5.84 -5.25
C HIS A 146 -9.99 -7.20 -5.67
N VAL A 147 -11.22 -7.53 -5.25
CA VAL A 147 -11.89 -8.77 -5.67
C VAL A 147 -12.19 -8.75 -7.17
N GLN A 148 -12.46 -7.57 -7.72
CA GLN A 148 -12.68 -7.38 -9.16
C GLN A 148 -11.37 -7.36 -9.97
N GLY A 149 -10.22 -7.15 -9.34
CA GLY A 149 -8.93 -6.95 -10.02
C GLY A 149 -8.74 -5.53 -10.56
N LEU A 150 -9.48 -4.58 -10.00
CA LEU A 150 -9.57 -3.19 -10.45
C LEU A 150 -8.89 -2.20 -9.50
N ALA A 151 -8.28 -2.68 -8.42
CA ALA A 151 -7.52 -1.89 -7.47
C ALA A 151 -6.15 -2.49 -7.17
N VAL A 152 -5.23 -1.62 -6.76
CA VAL A 152 -3.89 -1.96 -6.30
C VAL A 152 -3.57 -1.17 -5.03
N ASP A 153 -2.93 -1.84 -4.08
CA ASP A 153 -2.31 -1.21 -2.92
C ASP A 153 -0.80 -1.15 -3.16
N VAL A 154 -0.22 0.04 -3.09
CA VAL A 154 1.21 0.26 -3.35
C VAL A 154 1.97 0.70 -2.11
N GLY A 155 3.27 0.39 -2.09
CA GLY A 155 4.21 0.80 -1.06
C GLY A 155 5.59 1.11 -1.64
N PRO A 156 6.58 1.45 -0.79
CA PRO A 156 6.39 1.99 0.56
C PRO A 156 5.58 3.31 0.54
N THR A 157 5.31 3.90 1.71
CA THR A 157 4.50 5.12 1.82
C THR A 157 5.01 6.24 0.91
N GLU A 158 6.32 6.40 0.76
CA GLU A 158 6.94 7.37 -0.13
C GLU A 158 6.57 7.12 -1.60
N GLY A 159 6.58 5.87 -2.05
CA GLY A 159 6.12 5.48 -3.39
C GLY A 159 4.62 5.72 -3.57
N ALA A 160 3.81 5.41 -2.56
CA ALA A 160 2.38 5.69 -2.59
C ALA A 160 2.08 7.20 -2.67
N LEU A 161 2.85 8.04 -1.97
CA LEU A 161 2.74 9.50 -2.05
C LEU A 161 3.14 10.02 -3.43
N TRP A 162 4.24 9.53 -3.99
CA TRP A 162 4.65 9.85 -5.36
C TRP A 162 3.54 9.47 -6.36
N LEU A 163 2.95 8.28 -6.23
CA LEU A 163 1.84 7.87 -7.08
C LEU A 163 0.59 8.73 -6.86
N GLY A 164 0.39 9.25 -5.65
CA GLY A 164 -0.66 10.22 -5.35
C GLY A 164 -0.51 11.54 -6.12
N GLU A 165 0.72 11.97 -6.38
CA GLU A 165 1.04 13.21 -7.08
C GLU A 165 1.07 13.03 -8.60
N HIS A 166 1.59 11.89 -9.08
CA HIS A 166 1.83 11.62 -10.50
C HIS A 166 0.81 10.67 -11.14
N GLY A 167 -0.03 10.00 -10.35
CA GLY A 167 -0.88 8.90 -10.80
C GLY A 167 -1.79 9.24 -11.98
N LEU A 168 -2.30 10.48 -12.05
CA LEU A 168 -3.20 10.91 -13.13
C LEU A 168 -2.53 10.81 -14.51
N ASP A 169 -1.21 11.03 -14.61
CA ASP A 169 -0.44 10.93 -15.87
C ASP A 169 -0.41 9.49 -16.41
N PHE A 170 -0.59 8.52 -15.50
CA PHE A 170 -0.72 7.10 -15.83
C PHE A 170 -2.19 6.65 -15.85
N GLY A 171 -3.15 7.53 -15.56
CA GLY A 171 -4.55 7.16 -15.40
C GLY A 171 -4.80 6.29 -14.16
N LEU A 172 -4.11 6.57 -13.07
CA LEU A 172 -4.29 5.97 -11.75
C LEU A 172 -4.79 7.03 -10.78
N CYS A 173 -5.79 6.69 -9.98
CA CYS A 173 -6.45 7.61 -9.07
C CYS A 173 -6.49 7.02 -7.67
N ARG A 174 -6.10 7.83 -6.67
CA ARG A 174 -6.32 7.48 -5.27
C ARG A 174 -7.82 7.59 -4.96
N THR A 175 -8.41 6.53 -4.43
CA THR A 175 -9.87 6.48 -4.18
C THR A 175 -10.23 7.07 -2.83
N TYR A 176 -9.44 6.78 -1.78
CA TYR A 176 -9.77 7.13 -0.40
C TYR A 176 -8.75 8.09 0.22
N ALA A 177 -9.25 9.02 1.04
CA ALA A 177 -8.42 10.02 1.69
C ALA A 177 -7.55 9.42 2.81
N ASN A 178 -8.08 8.41 3.53
CA ASN A 178 -7.42 7.72 4.63
C ASN A 178 -6.55 6.52 4.21
N GLU A 179 -6.56 6.13 2.94
CA GLU A 179 -5.81 4.99 2.42
C GLU A 179 -4.83 5.49 1.36
N VAL A 180 -3.67 6.01 1.81
CA VAL A 180 -2.67 6.61 0.91
C VAL A 180 -2.12 5.62 -0.12
N TRP A 181 -2.24 4.32 0.17
CA TRP A 181 -1.75 3.21 -0.63
C TRP A 181 -2.72 2.71 -1.70
N HIS A 182 -4.03 3.03 -1.64
CA HIS A 182 -5.06 2.42 -2.51
C HIS A 182 -5.32 3.23 -3.79
N PHE A 183 -5.14 2.60 -4.95
CA PHE A 183 -5.32 3.21 -6.27
C PHE A 183 -6.17 2.36 -7.21
N GLU A 184 -6.97 3.03 -8.04
CA GLU A 184 -7.80 2.43 -9.07
C GLU A 184 -7.54 3.08 -10.43
N ALA A 185 -7.89 2.36 -11.50
CA ALA A 185 -7.76 2.89 -12.85
C ALA A 185 -8.78 4.02 -13.11
N LEU A 186 -8.30 5.16 -13.63
CA LEU A 186 -9.13 6.25 -14.14
C LEU A 186 -10.16 5.69 -15.16
N PRO A 187 -11.48 5.94 -14.95
CA PRO A 187 -12.52 5.44 -15.83
C PRO A 187 -12.33 5.88 -17.28
N LYS A 188 -12.74 5.04 -18.23
CA LYS A 188 -12.63 5.34 -19.66
C LYS A 188 -13.35 6.66 -20.00
N GLY A 189 -12.60 7.60 -20.58
CA GLY A 189 -13.12 8.90 -21.00
C GLY A 189 -13.11 9.98 -19.92
N ALA A 190 -12.73 9.65 -18.68
CA ALA A 190 -12.46 10.66 -17.67
C ALA A 190 -11.10 11.32 -17.93
N THR A 191 -10.97 12.60 -17.59
CA THR A 191 -9.75 13.40 -17.71
C THR A 191 -9.17 13.86 -16.37
N ALA A 192 -9.87 13.54 -15.27
CA ALA A 192 -9.47 13.86 -13.91
C ALA A 192 -10.01 12.80 -12.95
N CYS A 193 -9.29 12.57 -11.85
CA CYS A 193 -9.76 11.71 -10.78
C CYS A 193 -11.02 12.30 -10.12
N ALA A 194 -11.92 11.42 -9.68
CA ALA A 194 -13.02 11.83 -8.83
C ALA A 194 -12.48 12.38 -7.49
N PRO A 195 -13.23 13.25 -6.79
CA PRO A 195 -12.89 13.60 -5.42
C PRO A 195 -12.75 12.35 -4.56
N MET A 196 -11.67 12.28 -3.77
CA MET A 196 -11.46 11.16 -2.85
C MET A 196 -12.60 11.06 -1.84
N ALA A 197 -13.09 9.85 -1.63
CA ALA A 197 -13.98 9.59 -0.50
C ALA A 197 -13.19 9.74 0.82
N PRO A 198 -13.81 10.17 1.93
CA PRO A 198 -13.10 10.28 3.20
C PRO A 198 -12.52 8.95 3.68
N ASP A 199 -13.28 7.87 3.46
CA ASP A 199 -12.91 6.50 3.76
C ASP A 199 -13.80 5.48 3.02
N SER A 200 -13.52 4.19 3.18
CA SER A 200 -14.21 3.08 2.51
C SER A 200 -15.68 2.87 2.95
N SER A 201 -16.18 3.62 3.94
CA SER A 201 -17.49 3.33 4.55
C SER A 201 -18.68 3.50 3.60
N SER A 202 -18.54 4.26 2.52
CA SER A 202 -19.59 4.45 1.52
C SER A 202 -19.86 3.22 0.63
N GLY A 203 -18.96 2.23 0.63
CA GLY A 203 -19.11 1.00 -0.17
C GLY A 203 -19.72 -0.18 0.57
N TRP A 204 -20.22 0.03 1.80
CA TRP A 204 -20.83 -0.99 2.66
C TRP A 204 -22.34 -1.03 2.67
#